data_AF-A0A7V2F8A3-F1
#
_entry.id   AF-A0A7V2F8A3-F1
#
_cell.length_a   1.000
_cell.length_b   1.000
_cell.length_c   1.000
_cell.angle_alpha   90.00
_cell.angle_beta   90.00
_cell.angle_gamma   90.00
#
_symmetry.space_group_name_H-M   'P 1'
#
loop_
_entity.id
_entity.type
_entity.pdbx_description
1 polymer ?
#
loop_
_entity_poly.entity_id
_entity_poly.type
_entity_poly.pdbx_seq_one_letter_code
_entity_poly.pdbx_strand_id
1 'polypeptide(L)'
;MADHYTESAIAPAIETAALEVQPDETNVQAPSLFRMVLGTAVLLAVIVIALVFVARWQMQKDAEAAAAQARYPLLEETRAHGAALLQGYGVVDEAAGVYRIPIEKAMDDIVARYGNAQQVVWPQPSEVARP
;
A
#
# COMPACT_ATOMS: atom_id res chain seq x y z
N MET A 1 -36.57 -24.57 102.83
CA MET A 1 -37.18 -25.05 101.57
C MET A 1 -37.58 -23.79 100.82
N ALA A 2 -36.62 -23.16 100.13
CA ALA A 2 -36.27 -23.45 98.73
C ALA A 2 -37.29 -22.74 97.81
N ASP A 3 -36.98 -21.79 96.93
CA ASP A 3 -35.70 -21.32 96.41
C ASP A 3 -35.84 -19.86 95.89
N HIS A 4 -34.67 -19.23 95.75
CA HIS A 4 -34.37 -18.18 94.77
C HIS A 4 -34.88 -18.63 93.36
N TYR A 5 -35.32 -17.82 92.42
CA TYR A 5 -34.59 -16.80 91.68
C TYR A 5 -35.61 -15.91 90.95
N THR A 6 -35.46 -14.59 91.06
CA THR A 6 -36.00 -13.65 90.08
C THR A 6 -35.20 -13.79 88.80
N GLU A 7 -35.66 -14.61 87.86
CA GLU A 7 -35.10 -14.65 86.52
C GLU A 7 -35.65 -13.47 85.72
N SER A 8 -34.90 -12.37 85.74
CA SER A 8 -34.98 -11.33 84.71
C SER A 8 -34.54 -11.98 83.41
N ALA A 9 -35.48 -12.61 82.71
CA ALA A 9 -35.31 -13.00 81.33
C ALA A 9 -35.25 -11.70 80.51
N ILE A 10 -34.04 -11.15 80.39
CA ILE A 10 -33.67 -10.30 79.26
C ILE A 10 -33.80 -11.21 78.05
N ALA A 11 -35.00 -11.28 77.49
CA ALA A 11 -35.17 -11.79 76.14
C ALA A 11 -34.25 -10.95 75.26
N PRO A 12 -33.28 -11.55 74.52
CA PRO A 12 -32.66 -10.79 73.46
C PRO A 12 -33.81 -10.37 72.56
N ALA A 13 -34.00 -9.06 72.42
CA ALA A 13 -34.72 -8.52 71.29
C ALA A 13 -33.98 -9.07 70.07
N ILE A 14 -34.43 -10.22 69.57
CA ILE A 14 -34.21 -10.60 68.19
C ILE A 14 -35.09 -9.61 67.46
N GLU A 15 -34.53 -8.42 67.30
CA GLU A 15 -34.82 -7.52 66.22
C GLU A 15 -34.84 -8.44 65.01
N THR A 16 -36.06 -8.81 64.61
CA THR A 16 -36.33 -9.25 63.26
C THR A 16 -35.97 -8.04 62.40
N ALA A 17 -34.67 -7.85 62.21
CA ALA A 17 -34.11 -7.29 61.00
C ALA A 17 -34.65 -8.23 59.93
N ALA A 18 -35.87 -7.94 59.49
CA ALA A 18 -36.27 -8.23 58.14
C ALA A 18 -35.06 -7.80 57.33
N LEU A 19 -34.35 -8.79 56.79
CA LEU A 19 -33.42 -8.58 55.71
C LEU A 19 -34.30 -7.98 54.61
N GLU A 20 -34.49 -6.67 54.69
CA GLU A 20 -34.89 -5.84 53.59
C GLU A 20 -33.71 -5.98 52.65
N VAL A 21 -33.84 -6.98 51.77
CA VAL A 21 -32.98 -7.20 50.62
C VAL A 21 -33.15 -5.93 49.81
N GLN A 22 -32.33 -4.92 50.13
CA GLN A 22 -32.16 -3.75 49.29
C GLN A 22 -31.80 -4.31 47.91
N PRO A 23 -32.60 -4.03 46.87
CA PRO A 23 -32.21 -4.39 45.52
C PRO A 23 -30.95 -3.57 45.24
N ASP A 24 -29.79 -4.21 45.32
CA ASP A 24 -28.51 -3.58 45.07
C ASP A 24 -28.54 -3.06 43.62
N GLU A 25 -28.75 -1.75 43.47
CA GLU A 25 -28.97 -1.10 42.17
C GLU A 25 -27.74 -1.24 41.26
N THR A 26 -26.60 -1.55 41.88
CA THR A 26 -25.33 -1.89 41.23
C THR A 26 -25.39 -3.21 40.45
N ASN A 27 -26.21 -4.17 40.90
CA ASN A 27 -26.31 -5.50 40.30
C ASN A 27 -27.15 -5.50 39.01
N VAL A 28 -28.12 -4.58 38.91
CA VAL A 28 -28.92 -4.37 37.68
C VAL A 28 -28.08 -3.68 36.59
N GLN A 29 -27.08 -2.89 36.97
CA GLN A 29 -26.21 -2.17 36.04
C GLN A 29 -24.98 -2.99 35.58
N ALA A 30 -24.50 -3.94 36.39
CA ALA A 30 -23.40 -4.84 36.03
C ALA A 30 -23.54 -5.51 34.65
N PRO A 31 -24.68 -6.12 34.26
CA PRO A 31 -24.83 -6.72 32.94
C PRO A 31 -24.95 -5.68 31.80
N SER A 32 -25.42 -4.46 32.11
CA SER A 32 -25.58 -3.38 31.12
C SER A 32 -24.22 -2.76 30.76
N LEU A 33 -23.39 -2.46 31.77
CA LEU A 33 -22.04 -1.95 31.62
C LEU A 33 -21.16 -2.96 30.88
N PHE A 34 -21.26 -4.25 31.22
CA PHE A 34 -20.53 -5.30 30.52
C PHE A 34 -20.91 -5.38 29.03
N ARG A 35 -22.21 -5.31 28.69
CA ARG A 35 -22.68 -5.29 27.30
C ARG A 35 -22.22 -4.04 26.54
N MET A 36 -22.16 -2.89 27.20
CA MET A 36 -21.70 -1.64 26.59
C MET A 36 -20.19 -1.65 26.32
N VAL A 37 -19.39 -2.14 27.27
CA VAL A 37 -17.94 -2.34 27.10
C VAL A 37 -17.66 -3.40 26.02
N LEU A 38 -18.40 -4.51 26.02
CA LEU A 38 -18.25 -5.53 24.99
C LEU A 38 -18.66 -4.99 23.60
N GLY A 39 -19.75 -4.22 23.53
CA GLY A 39 -20.22 -3.60 22.29
C GLY A 39 -19.22 -2.60 21.72
N THR A 40 -18.62 -1.76 22.57
CA THR A 40 -17.58 -0.81 22.16
C THR A 40 -16.31 -1.52 21.72
N ALA A 41 -15.89 -2.59 22.42
CA ALA A 41 -14.76 -3.41 22.00
C ALA A 41 -14.98 -4.08 20.64
N VAL A 42 -16.17 -4.64 20.39
CA VAL A 42 -16.53 -5.23 19.10
C VAL A 42 -16.56 -4.17 18.00
N LEU A 43 -17.13 -2.99 18.27
CA LEU A 43 -17.16 -1.88 17.32
C LEU A 43 -15.73 -1.47 16.91
N LEU A 44 -14.83 -1.31 17.88
CA LEU A 44 -13.43 -0.99 17.61
C LEU A 44 -12.74 -2.09 16.80
N ALA A 45 -12.99 -3.36 17.12
CA ALA A 45 -12.45 -4.48 16.36
C ALA A 45 -12.92 -4.47 14.90
N VAL A 46 -14.20 -4.19 14.65
CA VAL A 46 -14.77 -4.07 13.30
C VAL A 46 -14.12 -2.91 12.54
N ILE A 47 -13.92 -1.76 13.19
CA ILE A 47 -13.24 -0.60 12.59
C ILE A 47 -11.81 -0.96 12.19
N VAL A 48 -11.05 -1.62 13.07
CA VAL A 48 -9.67 -2.06 12.77
C VAL A 48 -9.66 -3.04 11.60
N ILE A 49 -10.56 -4.03 11.59
CA ILE A 49 -10.67 -4.98 10.47
C ILE A 49 -10.98 -4.24 9.16
N ALA A 50 -11.92 -3.30 9.17
CA ALA A 50 -12.27 -2.50 8.00
C ALA A 50 -11.09 -1.67 7.50
N LEU A 51 -10.34 -1.03 8.39
CA LEU A 51 -9.13 -0.28 8.05
C LEU A 51 -8.06 -1.18 7.44
N VAL A 52 -7.83 -2.38 7.99
CA VAL A 52 -6.88 -3.36 7.44
C VAL A 52 -7.33 -3.83 6.05
N PHE A 53 -8.63 -4.04 5.85
CA PHE A 53 -9.19 -4.47 4.57
C PHE A 53 -9.02 -3.38 3.51
N VAL A 54 -9.36 -2.13 3.85
CA VAL A 54 -9.16 -0.96 2.98
C VAL A 54 -7.68 -0.79 2.68
N ALA A 55 -6.80 -0.83 3.69
CA ALA A 55 -5.37 -0.70 3.50
C ALA A 55 -4.78 -1.79 2.59
N ARG A 56 -5.24 -3.05 2.73
CA ARG A 56 -4.84 -4.13 1.82
C ARG A 56 -5.34 -3.90 0.40
N TRP A 57 -6.56 -3.40 0.23
CA TRP A 57 -7.11 -3.14 -1.09
C TRP A 57 -6.43 -1.95 -1.77
N GLN A 58 -6.09 -0.93 -0.98
CA GLN A 58 -5.31 0.23 -1.40
C GLN A 58 -3.90 -0.19 -1.81
N MET A 59 -3.21 -0.99 -0.97
CA MET A 59 -1.89 -1.54 -1.27
C MET A 59 -1.86 -2.38 -2.53
N GLN A 60 -2.94 -3.07 -2.91
CA GLN A 60 -2.95 -3.79 -4.19
C GLN A 60 -2.98 -2.83 -5.40
N LYS A 61 -3.75 -1.74 -5.32
CA LYS A 61 -3.78 -0.71 -6.37
C LYS A 61 -2.48 0.09 -6.43
N ASP A 62 -1.94 0.43 -5.26
CA ASP A 62 -0.69 1.16 -5.14
C ASP A 62 0.50 0.28 -5.46
N ALA A 63 0.46 -1.04 -5.23
CA ALA A 63 1.52 -1.96 -5.64
C ALA A 63 1.63 -2.08 -7.16
N GLU A 64 0.52 -2.05 -7.91
CA GLU A 64 0.57 -2.01 -9.37
C GLU A 64 1.15 -0.67 -9.88
N ALA A 65 0.71 0.45 -9.31
CA ALA A 65 1.21 1.78 -9.69
C ALA A 65 2.68 1.99 -9.27
N ALA A 66 3.04 1.56 -8.05
CA ALA A 66 4.40 1.63 -7.53
C ALA A 66 5.31 0.59 -8.18
N ALA A 67 4.84 -0.60 -8.55
CA ALA A 67 5.64 -1.53 -9.34
C ALA A 67 5.84 -0.99 -10.77
N ALA A 68 4.85 -0.34 -11.38
CA ALA A 68 5.04 0.32 -12.67
C ALA A 68 6.07 1.46 -12.59
N GLN A 69 6.02 2.27 -11.54
CA GLN A 69 6.96 3.39 -11.32
C GLN A 69 8.35 2.92 -10.86
N ALA A 70 8.45 1.92 -9.99
CA ALA A 70 9.71 1.40 -9.46
C ALA A 70 10.45 0.53 -10.48
N ARG A 71 9.74 -0.10 -11.42
CA ARG A 71 10.36 -1.02 -12.39
C ARG A 71 11.14 -0.28 -13.47
N TYR A 72 10.88 1.00 -13.72
CA TYR A 72 11.46 1.68 -14.88
C TYR A 72 11.85 3.18 -14.74
N PRO A 73 12.33 3.67 -13.60
CA PRO A 73 12.94 5.01 -13.57
C PRO A 73 14.16 5.06 -14.50
N LEU A 74 14.97 4.00 -14.52
CA LEU A 74 16.14 3.88 -15.39
C LEU A 74 15.76 3.79 -16.89
N LEU A 75 14.61 3.23 -17.24
CA LEU A 75 14.20 3.09 -18.64
C LEU A 75 13.82 4.43 -19.26
N GLU A 76 13.14 5.27 -18.48
CA GLU A 76 12.73 6.60 -18.95
C GLU A 76 13.96 7.49 -19.12
N GLU A 77 14.89 7.46 -18.16
CA GLU A 77 16.17 8.16 -18.25
C GLU A 77 17.02 7.65 -19.42
N THR A 78 17.09 6.33 -19.63
CA THR A 78 17.82 5.72 -20.75
C THR A 78 17.17 6.05 -22.09
N ARG A 79 15.83 6.08 -22.18
CA ARG A 79 15.12 6.50 -23.40
C ARG A 79 15.33 7.97 -23.68
N ALA A 80 15.23 8.83 -22.67
CA ALA A 80 15.45 10.27 -22.84
C ALA A 80 16.89 10.54 -23.30
N HIS A 81 17.87 9.86 -22.70
CA HIS A 81 19.26 9.95 -23.11
C HIS A 81 19.48 9.41 -24.54
N GLY A 82 18.89 8.26 -24.88
CA GLY A 82 18.92 7.70 -26.23
C GLY A 82 18.29 8.65 -27.26
N ALA A 83 17.14 9.25 -26.96
CA ALA A 83 16.49 10.21 -27.83
C ALA A 83 17.37 11.45 -28.07
N ALA A 84 18.01 11.96 -27.02
CA ALA A 84 18.95 13.07 -27.14
C ALA A 84 20.16 12.74 -28.05
N LEU A 85 20.68 11.52 -27.98
CA LEU A 85 21.77 11.07 -28.85
C LEU A 85 21.35 10.89 -30.32
N LEU A 86 20.09 10.54 -30.58
CA LEU A 86 19.59 10.29 -31.94
C LEU A 86 19.14 11.58 -32.64
N GLN A 87 18.58 12.53 -31.88
CA GLN A 87 17.97 13.76 -32.41
C GLN A 87 18.88 14.98 -32.28
N GLY A 88 19.95 14.90 -31.50
CA GLY A 88 20.84 16.02 -31.19
C GLY A 88 22.10 16.09 -32.03
N TYR A 89 22.60 17.32 -32.22
CA TYR A 89 23.98 17.56 -32.65
C TYR A 89 24.92 17.44 -31.46
N GLY A 90 26.14 16.99 -31.68
CA GLY A 90 27.15 16.93 -30.62
C GLY A 90 28.54 16.65 -31.13
N VAL A 91 29.53 16.85 -30.28
CA VAL A 91 30.93 16.50 -30.57
C VAL A 91 31.18 15.09 -30.03
N VAL A 92 31.71 14.19 -30.87
CA VAL A 92 32.11 12.84 -30.44
C VAL A 92 33.60 12.84 -30.11
N ASP A 93 34.40 13.42 -30.99
CA ASP A 93 35.84 13.58 -30.82
C ASP A 93 36.30 14.85 -31.53
N GLU A 94 36.66 15.88 -30.76
CA GLU A 94 37.10 17.16 -31.30
C GLU A 94 38.50 17.08 -31.93
N ALA A 95 39.39 16.26 -31.36
CA ALA A 95 40.76 16.11 -31.84
C ALA A 95 40.80 15.38 -33.20
N ALA A 96 39.89 14.42 -33.40
CA ALA A 96 39.70 13.73 -34.67
C ALA A 96 38.73 14.47 -35.63
N GLY A 97 38.11 15.57 -35.19
CA GLY A 97 37.13 16.32 -35.98
C GLY A 97 35.83 15.56 -36.28
N VAL A 98 35.45 14.62 -35.41
CA VAL A 98 34.27 13.77 -35.57
C VAL A 98 33.08 14.37 -34.81
N TYR A 99 32.07 14.77 -35.58
CA TYR A 99 30.83 15.36 -35.07
C TYR A 99 29.64 14.43 -35.32
N ARG A 100 28.68 14.50 -34.41
CA ARG A 100 27.38 13.83 -34.48
C ARG A 100 26.37 14.77 -35.10
N ILE A 101 25.61 14.24 -36.04
CA ILE A 101 24.43 14.88 -36.62
C ILE A 101 23.18 14.02 -36.34
N PRO A 102 21.98 14.61 -36.28
CA PRO A 102 20.73 13.86 -36.16
C PRO A 102 20.55 12.88 -37.32
N ILE A 103 19.94 11.73 -37.05
CA ILE A 103 19.79 10.66 -38.06
C ILE A 103 18.97 11.13 -39.26
N GLU A 104 17.89 11.87 -39.02
CA GLU A 104 17.03 12.39 -40.09
C GLU A 104 17.85 13.27 -41.04
N LYS A 105 18.72 14.12 -40.49
CA LYS A 105 19.58 15.00 -41.29
C LYS A 105 20.65 14.20 -42.04
N ALA A 106 21.21 13.17 -41.41
CA ALA A 106 22.16 12.27 -42.07
C ALA A 106 21.51 11.56 -43.27
N MET A 107 20.30 11.05 -43.10
CA MET A 107 19.53 10.39 -44.15
C MET A 107 19.24 11.35 -45.31
N ASP A 108 18.77 12.56 -45.00
CA ASP A 108 18.51 13.59 -46.00
C ASP A 108 19.77 13.96 -46.79
N ASP A 109 20.91 14.11 -46.11
CA ASP A 109 22.18 14.44 -46.75
C ASP A 109 22.67 13.30 -47.65
N ILE A 110 22.51 12.04 -47.24
CA ILE A 110 22.86 10.88 -48.07
C ILE A 110 21.95 10.79 -49.29
N VAL A 111 20.64 10.95 -49.12
CA VAL A 111 19.69 10.96 -50.25
C VAL A 111 19.94 12.15 -51.18
N ALA A 112 20.26 13.33 -50.64
CA ALA A 112 20.59 14.49 -51.46
C ALA A 112 21.89 14.28 -52.28
N ARG A 113 22.90 13.62 -51.69
CA ARG A 113 24.20 13.37 -52.34
C ARG A 113 24.19 12.17 -53.29
N TYR A 114 23.45 11.12 -52.95
CA TYR A 114 23.53 9.80 -53.60
C TYR A 114 22.17 9.22 -54.01
N GLY A 115 21.05 9.86 -53.66
CA GLY A 115 19.70 9.36 -53.94
C GLY A 115 19.34 9.26 -55.43
N ASN A 116 20.13 9.89 -56.30
CA ASN A 116 20.02 9.72 -57.75
C ASN A 116 21.05 8.71 -58.33
N ALA A 117 21.98 8.19 -57.53
CA ALA A 117 23.17 7.47 -58.00
C ALA A 117 23.12 5.93 -57.85
N GLN A 118 22.20 5.36 -57.07
CA GLN A 118 22.09 3.90 -56.96
C GLN A 118 20.64 3.44 -56.83
N GLN A 119 20.16 2.70 -57.84
CA GLN A 119 19.31 1.54 -57.56
C GLN A 119 20.14 0.61 -56.67
N VAL A 120 19.96 0.70 -55.35
CA VAL A 120 20.61 -0.21 -54.41
C VAL A 120 19.97 -1.58 -54.62
N VAL A 121 20.60 -2.40 -55.46
CA VAL A 121 20.26 -3.81 -55.60
C VAL A 121 20.73 -4.48 -54.32
N TRP A 122 19.81 -4.71 -53.40
CA TRP A 122 20.07 -5.53 -52.23
C TRP A 122 20.40 -6.95 -52.70
N PRO A 123 21.56 -7.51 -52.31
CA PRO A 123 21.87 -8.90 -52.65
C PRO A 123 20.77 -9.80 -52.08
N GLN A 124 20.21 -10.67 -52.92
CA GLN A 124 19.18 -11.57 -52.43
C GLN A 124 19.81 -12.56 -51.44
N PRO A 125 19.15 -12.87 -50.30
CA PRO A 125 19.70 -13.78 -49.30
C PRO A 125 20.05 -15.17 -49.84
N SER A 126 19.51 -15.54 -51.00
CA SER A 126 19.79 -16.79 -51.72
C SER A 126 21.18 -16.85 -52.38
N GLU A 127 21.84 -15.72 -52.62
CA GLU A 127 23.17 -15.65 -53.25
C GLU A 127 24.32 -15.79 -52.26
N VAL A 128 24.09 -15.44 -50.98
CA VAL A 128 25.09 -15.51 -49.90
C VAL A 128 25.19 -16.93 -49.31
N ALA A 129 24.26 -17.83 -49.66
CA ALA A 129 24.13 -19.16 -49.09
C ALA A 129 24.69 -20.29 -49.97
N ARG A 130 25.55 -20.00 -50.96
CA ARG A 130 26.23 -21.05 -51.74
C ARG A 130 27.74 -21.05 -51.46
N PRO A 131 28.33 -22.20 -51.09
CA PRO A 131 29.76 -22.34 -50.83
C PRO A 131 30.60 -22.23 -52.10
#